data_AF-A0A5B6WEG2-F1
#
_entry.id   AF-A0A5B6WEG2-F1
#
_cell.length_a   1.000
_cell.length_b   1.000
_cell.length_c   1.000
_cell.angle_alpha   90.00
_cell.angle_beta   90.00
_cell.angle_gamma   90.00
#
_symmetry.space_group_name_H-M   'P 1'
#
loop_
_entity.id
_entity.type
_entity.pdbx_description
1 polymer ?
#
loop_
_entity_poly.entity_id
_entity_poly.type
_entity_poly.pdbx_seq_one_letter_code
_entity_poly.pdbx_strand_id
1 'polypeptide(L)'
;MCTLAWKLFLPEEELSLDHPAGNPLIPDRSPPLKLMPPTLTIVAEHDWMRDRAIAYSEALRNVNVVAPVLEYKDAVHEFANLDILLKTPQAQACAEDIVIWVKKYISRRDNEFSY
;
A
#
# COMPACT_ATOMS: atom_id res chain seq x y z
N MET A 1 -15.36 -6.41 -4.93
CA MET A 1 -14.14 -6.39 -5.79
C MET A 1 -14.55 -6.02 -7.21
N CYS A 2 -13.89 -5.03 -7.80
CA CYS A 2 -14.23 -4.51 -9.13
C CYS A 2 -13.72 -5.47 -10.21
N THR A 3 -14.50 -6.50 -10.53
CA THR A 3 -14.15 -7.58 -11.50
C THR A 3 -13.79 -7.04 -12.88
N LEU A 4 -14.32 -5.87 -13.26
CA LEU A 4 -13.98 -5.22 -14.52
C LEU A 4 -12.50 -4.83 -14.58
N ALA A 5 -11.92 -4.32 -13.49
CA ALA A 5 -10.50 -3.97 -13.44
C ALA A 5 -9.61 -5.21 -13.68
N TRP A 6 -10.00 -6.37 -13.14
CA TRP A 6 -9.29 -7.64 -13.37
C TRP A 6 -9.38 -8.12 -14.81
N LYS A 7 -10.54 -7.97 -15.45
CA LYS A 7 -10.73 -8.29 -16.87
C LYS A 7 -9.97 -7.37 -17.82
N LEU A 8 -9.68 -6.13 -17.39
CA LEU A 8 -8.82 -5.21 -18.13
C LEU A 8 -7.33 -5.47 -17.88
N PHE A 9 -7.00 -6.00 -16.71
CA PHE A 9 -5.61 -6.25 -16.29
C PHE A 9 -5.05 -7.57 -16.81
N LEU A 10 -5.87 -8.62 -16.90
CA LEU A 10 -5.46 -9.96 -17.30
C LEU A 10 -6.22 -10.46 -18.53
N PRO A 11 -5.59 -11.27 -19.40
CA PRO A 11 -6.30 -12.06 -20.41
C PRO A 11 -7.41 -12.91 -19.77
N GLU A 12 -8.48 -13.18 -20.52
CA GLU A 12 -9.64 -13.91 -20.00
C GLU A 12 -9.26 -15.32 -19.55
N GLU A 13 -8.31 -15.95 -20.24
CA GLU A 13 -7.80 -17.30 -19.96
C GLU A 13 -6.99 -17.37 -18.66
N GLU A 14 -6.46 -16.24 -18.20
CA GLU A 14 -5.61 -16.12 -17.00
C GLU A 14 -6.33 -15.40 -15.84
N LEU A 15 -7.63 -15.10 -16.01
CA LEU A 15 -8.41 -14.35 -15.04
C LEU A 15 -8.53 -15.11 -13.71
N SER A 16 -7.73 -14.68 -12.73
CA SER A 16 -7.76 -15.18 -11.36
C SER A 16 -7.57 -14.04 -10.37
N LEU A 17 -8.41 -13.96 -9.33
CA LEU A 17 -8.25 -12.97 -8.25
C LEU A 17 -7.03 -13.25 -7.36
N ASP A 18 -6.45 -14.43 -7.50
CA ASP A 18 -5.20 -14.87 -6.86
C ASP A 18 -4.03 -14.91 -7.86
N HIS A 19 -4.18 -14.26 -9.01
CA HIS A 19 -3.09 -14.17 -9.97
C HIS A 19 -1.85 -13.52 -9.32
N PRO A 20 -0.62 -14.07 -9.52
CA PRO A 20 0.61 -13.57 -8.91
C PRO A 20 0.88 -12.08 -9.11
N ALA A 21 0.42 -11.51 -10.23
CA ALA A 21 0.58 -10.10 -10.54
C ALA A 21 -0.29 -9.16 -9.68
N GLY A 22 -1.37 -9.68 -9.09
CA GLY A 22 -2.31 -8.90 -8.25
C GLY A 22 -2.40 -9.36 -6.80
N ASN A 23 -1.93 -10.57 -6.47
CA ASN A 23 -1.91 -11.10 -5.12
C ASN A 23 -0.46 -11.33 -4.62
N PRO A 24 0.11 -10.42 -3.80
CA PRO A 24 1.48 -10.56 -3.30
C PRO A 24 1.62 -11.53 -2.12
N LEU A 25 0.54 -12.22 -1.74
CA LEU A 25 0.48 -13.19 -0.62
C LEU A 25 0.36 -14.64 -1.09
N ILE A 26 0.47 -14.91 -2.39
CA ILE A 26 0.48 -16.27 -2.90
C ILE A 26 1.68 -17.07 -2.35
N PRO A 27 1.54 -18.40 -2.20
CA PRO A 27 2.66 -19.29 -1.96
C PRO A 27 3.75 -19.14 -3.03
N ASP A 28 5.00 -19.38 -2.66
CA ASP A 28 6.15 -19.41 -3.56
C ASP A 28 6.39 -18.13 -4.39
N ARG A 29 5.88 -16.98 -3.93
CA ARG A 29 6.17 -15.69 -4.56
C ARG A 29 7.68 -15.42 -4.64
N SER A 30 8.08 -14.83 -5.77
CA SER A 30 9.42 -14.30 -5.95
C SER A 30 9.35 -12.80 -6.26
N PRO A 31 10.10 -11.94 -5.55
CA PRO A 31 11.03 -12.28 -4.47
C PRO A 31 10.32 -12.56 -3.13
N PRO A 32 10.94 -13.36 -2.23
CA PRO A 32 10.40 -13.62 -0.89
C PRO A 32 10.07 -12.34 -0.10
N LEU A 33 9.04 -12.40 0.76
CA LEU A 33 8.58 -11.25 1.58
C LEU A 33 9.72 -10.58 2.36
N LYS A 34 10.66 -11.36 2.91
CA LYS A 34 11.80 -10.86 3.69
C LYS A 34 12.75 -9.95 2.91
N LEU A 35 12.68 -9.96 1.57
CA LEU A 35 13.49 -9.11 0.70
C LEU A 35 12.79 -7.80 0.33
N MET A 36 11.55 -7.60 0.78
CA MET A 36 10.83 -6.36 0.52
C MET A 36 11.46 -5.19 1.28
N PRO A 37 11.45 -3.98 0.68
CA PRO A 37 11.92 -2.80 1.38
C PRO A 37 11.02 -2.47 2.58
N PRO A 38 11.49 -1.62 3.51
CA PRO A 38 10.60 -0.99 4.48
C PRO A 38 9.36 -0.41 3.78
N THR A 39 8.18 -0.77 4.26
CA THR A 39 6.91 -0.51 3.56
C THR A 39 5.94 0.24 4.47
N LEU A 40 5.56 1.46 4.12
CA LEU A 40 4.42 2.11 4.78
C LEU A 40 3.13 1.63 4.11
N THR A 41 2.21 1.06 4.89
CA THR A 41 0.88 0.70 4.41
C THR A 41 -0.14 1.72 4.89
N ILE A 42 -0.88 2.34 3.98
CA ILE A 42 -1.95 3.29 4.29
C ILE A 42 -3.27 2.64 3.90
N VAL A 43 -4.25 2.69 4.81
CA VAL A 43 -5.59 2.16 4.58
C VAL A 43 -6.64 3.17 4.99
N ALA A 44 -7.76 3.16 4.26
CA ALA A 44 -8.95 3.91 4.58
C ALA A 44 -9.97 2.98 5.28
N GLU A 45 -10.66 3.48 6.30
CA GLU A 45 -11.63 2.70 7.08
C GLU A 45 -12.76 2.11 6.21
N HIS A 46 -13.24 2.88 5.22
CA HIS A 46 -14.33 2.50 4.31
C HIS A 46 -13.82 2.04 2.94
N ASP A 47 -12.64 1.41 2.89
CA ASP A 47 -12.08 0.83 1.68
C ASP A 47 -12.27 -0.69 1.64
N TRP A 48 -12.84 -1.21 0.55
CA TRP A 48 -12.97 -2.66 0.30
C TRP A 48 -11.63 -3.40 0.27
N MET A 49 -10.51 -2.71 0.02
CA MET A 49 -9.18 -3.30 0.00
C MET A 49 -8.46 -3.24 1.36
N ARG A 50 -9.05 -2.61 2.38
CA ARG A 50 -8.46 -2.40 3.71
C ARG A 50 -7.87 -3.69 4.29
N ASP A 51 -8.69 -4.73 4.45
CA ASP A 51 -8.27 -5.96 5.13
C ASP A 51 -7.15 -6.68 4.37
N ARG A 52 -7.16 -6.62 3.03
CA ARG A 52 -6.08 -7.21 2.20
C ARG A 52 -4.78 -6.45 2.36
N ALA A 53 -4.83 -5.12 2.44
CA ALA A 53 -3.64 -4.29 2.67
C ALA A 53 -3.06 -4.52 4.07
N ILE A 54 -3.91 -4.62 5.10
CA ILE A 54 -3.50 -4.96 6.47
C ILE A 54 -2.83 -6.34 6.50
N ALA A 55 -3.45 -7.35 5.89
CA ALA A 55 -2.88 -8.70 5.82
C ALA A 55 -1.51 -8.73 5.12
N TYR A 56 -1.31 -7.92 4.07
CA TYR A 56 0.00 -7.79 3.43
C TYR A 56 1.05 -7.23 4.39
N SER A 57 0.71 -6.17 5.11
CA SER A 57 1.61 -5.55 6.09
C SER A 57 1.92 -6.48 7.28
N GLU A 58 0.94 -7.26 7.75
CA GLU A 58 1.14 -8.32 8.74
C GLU A 58 2.11 -9.39 8.23
N ALA A 59 1.93 -9.88 7.00
CA ALA A 59 2.83 -10.86 6.41
C ALA A 59 4.28 -10.34 6.30
N LEU A 60 4.46 -9.06 5.99
CA LEU A 60 5.77 -8.40 5.99
C LEU A 60 6.38 -8.34 7.40
N ARG A 61 5.60 -7.93 8.40
CA ARG A 61 6.06 -7.87 9.80
C ARG A 61 6.45 -9.25 10.33
N ASN A 62 5.71 -10.29 9.97
CA ASN A 62 6.00 -11.68 10.37
C ASN A 62 7.36 -12.18 9.87
N VAL A 63 7.90 -11.58 8.81
CA VAL A 63 9.25 -11.88 8.29
C VAL A 63 10.26 -10.78 8.61
N ASN A 64 10.00 -9.98 9.65
CA ASN A 64 10.85 -8.91 10.19
C ASN A 64 11.11 -7.73 9.23
N VAL A 65 10.25 -7.49 8.24
CA VAL A 65 10.28 -6.25 7.45
C VAL A 65 9.63 -5.13 8.26
N VAL A 66 10.22 -3.94 8.26
CA VAL A 66 9.61 -2.76 8.89
C VAL A 66 8.42 -2.33 8.04
N ALA A 67 7.21 -2.71 8.49
CA ALA A 67 5.98 -2.44 7.78
C ALA A 67 4.87 -1.92 8.70
N PRO A 68 4.85 -0.62 9.07
CA PRO A 68 3.73 -0.05 9.82
C PRO A 68 2.47 0.09 8.94
N VAL A 69 1.32 0.05 9.58
CA VAL A 69 0.01 0.36 8.98
C VAL A 69 -0.52 1.64 9.59
N LEU A 70 -0.94 2.59 8.76
CA LEU A 70 -1.70 3.77 9.15
C LEU A 70 -3.13 3.63 8.64
N GLU A 71 -4.08 3.67 9.56
CA GLU A 71 -5.50 3.62 9.25
C GLU A 71 -6.13 5.00 9.43
N TYR A 72 -6.72 5.53 8.36
CA TYR A 72 -7.42 6.81 8.37
C TYR A 72 -8.92 6.56 8.55
N LYS A 73 -9.45 7.04 9.68
CA LYS A 73 -10.86 6.94 10.02
C LYS A 73 -11.73 7.81 9.13
N ASP A 74 -12.94 7.34 8.85
CA ASP A 74 -13.93 7.96 7.96
C ASP A 74 -13.44 8.19 6.52
N ALA A 75 -12.25 7.69 6.16
CA ALA A 75 -11.69 7.83 4.83
C ALA A 75 -12.24 6.75 3.89
N VAL A 76 -12.25 7.06 2.60
CA VAL A 76 -12.66 6.17 1.52
C VAL A 76 -11.46 5.84 0.63
N HIS A 77 -11.64 4.87 -0.29
CA HIS A 77 -10.65 4.59 -1.32
C HIS A 77 -10.27 5.87 -2.10
N GLU A 78 -8.98 6.05 -2.38
CA GLU A 78 -8.40 7.23 -3.06
C GLU A 78 -8.53 8.58 -2.31
N PHE A 79 -8.80 8.60 -1.00
CA PHE A 79 -8.96 9.85 -0.23
C PHE A 79 -7.78 10.83 -0.32
N ALA A 80 -6.56 10.32 -0.50
CA ALA A 80 -5.34 11.11 -0.57
C ALA A 80 -4.94 11.53 -2.00
N ASN A 81 -5.73 11.19 -3.02
CA ASN A 81 -5.42 11.43 -4.42
C ASN A 81 -6.55 12.11 -5.21
N LEU A 82 -7.82 11.83 -4.89
CA LEU A 82 -8.94 12.48 -5.56
C LEU A 82 -8.99 13.98 -5.24
N ASP A 83 -8.93 14.84 -6.27
CA ASP A 83 -8.89 16.31 -6.16
C ASP A 83 -9.95 16.89 -5.20
N ILE A 84 -11.17 16.34 -5.23
CA ILE A 84 -12.29 16.78 -4.37
C ILE A 84 -12.05 16.49 -2.88
N LEU A 85 -11.18 15.52 -2.55
CA LEU A 85 -10.87 15.09 -1.20
C LEU A 85 -9.54 15.65 -0.67
N LEU A 86 -8.68 16.23 -1.51
CA LEU A 86 -7.35 16.71 -1.11
C LEU A 86 -7.35 17.78 -0.01
N LYS A 87 -8.47 18.49 0.18
CA LYS A 87 -8.63 19.50 1.25
C LYS A 87 -9.17 18.92 2.55
N THR A 88 -9.44 17.63 2.62
CA THR A 88 -9.90 16.97 3.85
C THR A 88 -8.73 16.83 4.84
N PRO A 89 -8.99 16.85 6.16
CA PRO A 89 -7.96 16.63 7.17
C PRO A 89 -7.22 15.30 6.99
N GLN A 90 -7.94 14.24 6.60
CA GLN A 90 -7.37 12.91 6.37
C GLN A 90 -6.33 12.95 5.24
N ALA A 91 -6.68 13.55 4.09
CA ALA A 91 -5.78 13.64 2.94
C ALA A 91 -4.50 14.43 3.26
N GLN A 92 -4.65 15.55 3.99
CA GLN A 92 -3.50 16.38 4.40
C GLN A 92 -2.59 15.66 5.39
N ALA A 93 -3.15 15.05 6.44
CA ALA A 93 -2.38 14.25 7.39
C ALA A 93 -1.68 13.07 6.71
N CYS A 94 -2.37 12.39 5.78
CA CYS A 94 -1.78 11.32 4.99
C CYS A 94 -0.58 11.78 4.14
N ALA A 95 -0.67 12.96 3.53
CA ALA A 95 0.45 13.52 2.79
C ALA A 95 1.66 13.80 3.69
N GLU A 96 1.43 14.36 4.89
CA GLU A 96 2.48 14.61 5.89
C GLU A 96 3.15 13.31 6.35
N ASP A 97 2.36 12.28 6.67
CA ASP A 97 2.85 10.97 7.10
C ASP A 97 3.69 10.28 6.01
N ILE A 98 3.26 10.36 4.75
CA ILE A 98 4.05 9.88 3.59
C ILE A 98 5.37 10.63 3.51
N VAL A 99 5.37 11.96 3.62
CA VAL A 99 6.60 12.76 3.56
C VAL A 99 7.56 12.39 4.68
N ILE A 100 7.08 12.22 5.91
CA ILE A 100 7.89 11.81 7.07
C ILE A 100 8.53 10.44 6.81
N TRP A 101 7.73 9.47 6.33
CA TRP A 101 8.21 8.13 6.02
C TRP A 101 9.28 8.13 4.92
N VAL A 102 8.99 8.81 3.82
CA VAL A 102 9.90 8.91 2.67
C VAL A 102 11.21 9.56 3.10
N LYS A 103 11.17 10.68 3.83
CA LYS A 103 12.38 11.34 4.36
C LYS A 103 13.19 10.40 5.24
N LYS A 104 12.55 9.65 6.14
CA LYS A 104 13.24 8.69 7.03
C LYS A 104 14.06 7.64 6.27
N TYR A 105 13.57 7.14 5.14
CA TYR A 105 14.22 6.04 4.40
C TYR A 105 15.04 6.49 3.19
N ILE A 106 14.76 7.66 2.61
CA ILE A 106 15.55 8.22 1.51
C ILE A 106 16.73 9.04 2.04
N SER A 107 16.55 9.86 3.08
CA SER A 107 17.62 10.73 3.59
C SER A 107 18.74 9.98 4.35
N ARG A 108 18.55 8.69 4.64
CA ARG A 108 19.55 7.86 5.36
C ARG A 108 20.54 7.12 4.46
N ARG A 109 20.44 7.26 3.13
CA ARG A 109 21.37 6.64 2.17
C ARG A 109 22.14 7.71 1.42
N ASP A 110 23.20 8.27 2.03
CA ASP A 110 24.22 9.14 1.41
C ASP A 110 23.74 10.28 0.48
N ASN A 111 22.44 10.59 0.49
CA ASN A 111 21.73 11.57 -0.34
C ASN A 111 21.00 12.51 0.61
N GLU A 112 21.75 13.25 1.42
CA GLU A 112 21.19 14.42 2.10
C GLU A 112 20.76 15.43 1.02
N PHE A 113 19.47 15.42 0.68
CA PHE A 113 18.85 16.60 0.11
C PHE A 113 18.69 17.62 1.24
N SER A 114 19.76 18.39 1.46
CA SER A 114 19.74 19.61 2.23
C SER A 114 18.74 20.58 1.57
N TYR A 115 17.64 20.87 2.27
CA TYR A 115 16.80 22.04 2.00
C TYR A 115 17.02 23.06 3.10
#